data_AF-A0A7S2LMK1-F1
#
_entry.id   AF-A0A7S2LMK1-F1
#
_cell.length_a   1.000
_cell.length_b   1.000
_cell.length_c   1.000
_cell.angle_alpha   90.00
_cell.angle_beta   90.00
_cell.angle_gamma   90.00
#
_symmetry.space_group_name_H-M   'P 1'
#
loop_
_entity.id
_entity.type
_entity.pdbx_description
1 polymer ?
#
loop_
_entity_poly.entity_id
_entity_poly.type
_entity_poly.pdbx_seq_one_letter_code
_entity_poly.pdbx_strand_id
1 'polypeptide(L)'
;EGATRRMFDKRELRKRHRAVFDQQLTLWRTQNLAKEPQPPPASASEGCRVRVCLRKRPLFGHERDADEFDVLSVRGGSEVVVHNCLTKADLRTLFVSHMGFQFGHVFGDGAGDDEVY
;
A
#
# COMPACT_ATOMS: atom_id res chain seq x y z
N GLU A 1 -16.29 -22.72 -33.15
CA GLU A 1 -16.20 -21.35 -32.62
C GLU A 1 -15.03 -21.28 -31.64
N GLY A 2 -13.99 -20.54 -32.02
CA GLY A 2 -12.66 -20.61 -31.40
C GLY A 2 -12.46 -19.59 -30.27
N ALA A 3 -11.64 -20.03 -29.31
CA ALA A 3 -11.03 -19.29 -28.19
C ALA A 3 -11.80 -19.24 -26.85
N THR A 4 -11.98 -20.41 -26.22
CA THR A 4 -12.42 -20.54 -24.81
C THR A 4 -11.31 -20.27 -23.77
N ARG A 5 -10.05 -20.04 -24.20
CA ARG A 5 -8.94 -19.66 -23.32
C ARG A 5 -8.45 -18.25 -23.63
N ARG A 6 -8.95 -17.28 -22.87
CA ARG A 6 -8.40 -15.92 -22.82
C ARG A 6 -7.48 -15.81 -21.60
N MET A 7 -6.19 -15.59 -21.82
CA MET A 7 -5.27 -15.26 -20.73
C MET A 7 -5.63 -13.87 -20.23
N PHE A 8 -5.99 -13.76 -18.95
CA PHE A 8 -6.24 -12.47 -18.32
C PHE A 8 -4.96 -11.99 -17.64
N ASP A 9 -4.54 -10.79 -17.99
CA ASP A 9 -3.49 -10.11 -17.25
C ASP A 9 -4.07 -9.60 -15.91
N LYS A 10 -3.48 -10.06 -14.81
CA LYS A 10 -3.90 -9.68 -13.45
C LYS A 10 -3.65 -8.20 -13.16
N ARG A 11 -2.66 -7.58 -13.82
CA ARG A 11 -2.39 -6.13 -13.70
C ARG A 11 -3.52 -5.33 -14.34
N GLU A 12 -3.93 -5.72 -15.55
CA GLU A 12 -5.04 -5.09 -16.26
C GLU A 12 -6.36 -5.26 -15.51
N LEU A 13 -6.61 -6.44 -14.91
CA LEU A 13 -7.76 -6.65 -14.04
C LEU A 13 -7.75 -5.71 -12.83
N ARG A 14 -6.59 -5.48 -12.21
CA ARG A 14 -6.45 -4.55 -11.09
C ARG A 14 -6.82 -3.12 -11.51
N LYS A 15 -6.32 -2.66 -12.66
CA LYS A 15 -6.66 -1.33 -13.22
C LYS A 15 -8.14 -1.22 -13.53
N ARG A 16 -8.71 -2.22 -14.20
CA ARG A 16 -10.14 -2.27 -14.56
C ARG A 16 -11.07 -2.18 -13.34
N HIS A 17 -10.65 -2.74 -12.20
CA HIS A 17 -11.41 -2.73 -10.96
C HIS A 17 -10.91 -1.70 -9.94
N ARG A 18 -10.07 -0.73 -10.37
CA ARG A 18 -9.48 0.30 -9.52
C ARG A 18 -10.51 0.98 -8.62
N ALA A 19 -11.65 1.42 -9.15
CA ALA A 19 -12.66 2.16 -8.38
C ALA A 19 -13.15 1.37 -7.14
N VAL A 20 -13.30 0.05 -7.27
CA VAL A 20 -13.71 -0.83 -6.16
C VAL A 20 -12.59 -0.94 -5.13
N PHE A 21 -11.34 -1.08 -5.59
CA PHE A 21 -10.19 -1.13 -4.69
C PHE A 21 -9.98 0.21 -3.98
N ASP A 22 -10.03 1.34 -4.67
CA ASP A 22 -9.91 2.68 -4.09
C ASP A 22 -10.97 2.91 -2.99
N GLN A 23 -12.21 2.46 -3.22
CA GLN A 23 -13.25 2.51 -2.20
C GLN A 23 -12.90 1.65 -0.97
N GLN A 24 -12.46 0.41 -1.18
CA GLN A 24 -12.05 -0.48 -0.08
C GLN A 24 -10.85 0.06 0.70
N LEU A 25 -9.85 0.62 0.00
CA LEU A 25 -8.68 1.24 0.60
C LEU A 25 -9.07 2.49 1.41
N THR A 26 -9.96 3.32 0.88
CA THR A 26 -10.48 4.50 1.60
C THR A 26 -11.17 4.09 2.89
N LEU A 27 -12.05 3.09 2.83
CA LEU A 27 -12.73 2.57 4.03
C LEU A 27 -11.73 2.01 5.04
N TRP A 28 -10.75 1.23 4.57
CA TRP A 28 -9.71 0.68 5.45
C TRP A 28 -8.89 1.79 6.11
N ARG A 29 -8.49 2.83 5.35
CA ARG A 29 -7.70 3.97 5.85
C ARG A 29 -8.44 4.71 6.95
N THR A 30 -9.69 5.08 6.73
CA THR A 30 -10.53 5.77 7.72
C THR A 30 -10.66 4.98 9.02
N GLN A 31 -10.76 3.65 8.94
CA GLN A 31 -10.94 2.79 10.10
C GLN A 31 -9.64 2.46 10.85
N ASN A 32 -8.49 2.46 10.18
CA ASN A 32 -7.26 1.86 10.73
C ASN A 32 -6.08 2.82 10.89
N LEU A 33 -6.08 3.98 10.22
CA LEU A 33 -4.99 4.96 10.37
C LEU A 33 -5.00 5.66 11.73
N ALA A 34 -6.19 5.89 12.30
CA ALA A 34 -6.34 6.51 13.62
C ALA A 34 -6.19 5.53 14.79
N LYS A 35 -6.09 4.22 14.52
CA LYS A 35 -5.83 3.23 15.56
C LYS A 35 -4.39 3.34 16.01
N GLU A 36 -4.17 3.13 17.31
CA GLU A 36 -2.84 2.99 17.89
C GLU A 36 -1.98 2.06 17.03
N PRO A 37 -0.79 2.51 16.59
CA PRO A 37 0.11 1.66 15.83
C PRO A 37 0.52 0.46 16.70
N GLN A 38 0.81 -0.66 16.03
CA GLN A 38 1.38 -1.81 16.73
C GLN A 38 2.67 -1.36 17.45
N PRO A 39 2.94 -1.83 18.67
CA PRO A 39 4.14 -1.44 19.39
C PRO A 39 5.37 -1.70 18.51
N PRO A 40 6.31 -0.75 18.44
CA PRO A 40 7.47 -0.87 17.58
C PRO A 40 8.25 -2.13 17.95
N PRO A 41 8.83 -2.84 16.97
CA PRO A 41 9.67 -3.99 17.26
C PRO A 41 10.88 -3.52 18.07
N ALA A 42 11.50 -4.39 18.87
CA ALA A 42 12.68 -4.03 19.66
C ALA A 42 13.82 -3.41 18.82
N SER A 43 13.88 -3.75 17.53
CA SER A 43 14.80 -3.20 16.53
C SER A 43 14.53 -1.73 16.13
N ALA A 44 13.36 -1.20 16.45
CA ALA A 44 12.96 0.19 16.21
C ALA A 44 13.14 1.09 17.45
N SER A 45 13.64 0.55 18.56
CA SER A 45 13.85 1.31 19.81
C SER A 45 15.06 2.25 19.76
N GLU A 46 14.99 3.34 20.54
CA GLU A 46 16.12 4.25 20.78
C GLU A 46 17.23 3.51 21.54
N GLY A 47 18.22 3.01 20.81
CA GLY A 47 19.28 2.16 21.34
C GLY A 47 19.69 1.03 20.39
N CYS A 48 18.92 0.78 19.33
CA CYS A 48 19.33 -0.16 18.30
C CYS A 48 20.53 0.39 17.49
N ARG A 49 21.57 -0.44 17.32
CA ARG A 49 22.78 -0.06 16.55
C ARG A 49 22.50 0.18 15.06
N VAL A 50 21.42 -0.39 14.54
CA VAL A 50 21.02 -0.28 13.14
C VAL A 50 19.60 0.28 13.11
N ARG A 51 19.42 1.39 12.40
CA ARG A 51 18.10 2.00 12.16
C ARG A 51 17.72 1.80 10.70
N VAL A 52 16.54 1.24 10.47
CA VAL A 52 15.97 1.05 9.13
C VAL A 52 14.79 2.00 8.99
N CYS A 53 14.86 2.89 8.01
CA CYS A 53 13.80 3.85 7.70
C CYS A 53 13.19 3.55 6.32
N LEU A 54 11.94 3.94 6.14
CA LEU A 54 11.24 3.85 4.86
C LEU A 54 10.71 5.22 4.46
N ARG A 55 10.82 5.59 3.18
CA ARG A 55 10.21 6.79 2.61
C ARG A 55 9.19 6.40 1.54
N LYS A 56 7.93 6.77 1.75
CA LYS A 56 6.89 6.68 0.71
C LYS A 56 7.03 7.90 -0.21
N ARG A 57 7.13 7.69 -1.52
CA ARG A 57 7.05 8.79 -2.49
C ARG A 57 5.59 9.08 -2.87
N PRO A 58 5.24 10.32 -3.23
CA PRO A 58 3.96 10.62 -3.85
C PRO A 58 3.82 9.95 -5.23
N LEU A 59 2.57 9.74 -5.67
CA LEU A 59 2.27 9.34 -7.04
C LEU A 59 2.59 10.49 -8.00
N PHE A 60 3.29 10.20 -9.09
CA PHE A 60 3.60 11.18 -10.13
C PHE A 60 2.43 11.38 -11.09
N GLY A 61 2.40 12.51 -11.79
CA GLY A 61 1.34 12.83 -12.76
C GLY A 61 1.12 11.74 -13.80
N HIS A 62 2.20 11.30 -14.45
CA HIS A 62 2.15 10.26 -15.48
C HIS A 62 1.63 8.90 -14.97
N GLU A 63 1.76 8.61 -13.67
CA GLU A 63 1.22 7.38 -13.07
C GLU A 63 -0.29 7.50 -12.90
N ARG A 64 -0.77 8.69 -12.50
CA ARG A 64 -2.20 8.99 -12.42
C ARG A 64 -2.85 8.94 -13.80
N ASP A 65 -2.16 9.45 -14.81
CA ASP A 65 -2.60 9.40 -16.22
C ASP A 65 -2.67 7.95 -16.76
N ALA A 66 -1.89 7.04 -16.18
CA ALA A 66 -1.87 5.61 -16.52
C ALA A 66 -2.83 4.75 -15.66
N ASP A 67 -3.78 5.40 -14.98
CA ASP A 67 -4.76 4.79 -14.07
C ASP A 67 -4.13 4.00 -12.91
N GLU A 68 -2.90 4.35 -12.50
CA GLU A 68 -2.31 3.84 -11.27
C GLU A 68 -2.93 4.52 -10.04
N PHE A 69 -2.92 3.83 -8.92
CA PHE A 69 -3.49 4.30 -7.68
C PHE A 69 -2.62 3.92 -6.48
N ASP A 70 -2.72 4.70 -5.42
CA ASP A 70 -1.90 4.52 -4.24
C ASP A 70 -2.38 3.32 -3.40
N VAL A 71 -1.52 2.31 -3.29
CA VAL A 71 -1.74 1.09 -2.53
C VAL A 71 -0.93 1.02 -1.23
N LEU A 72 -0.26 2.10 -0.85
CA LEU A 72 0.47 2.18 0.41
C LEU A 72 -0.29 3.08 1.40
N SER A 73 -0.20 2.74 2.67
CA SER A 73 -0.64 3.59 3.78
C SER A 73 0.44 3.64 4.84
N VAL A 74 0.73 4.83 5.37
CA VAL A 74 1.66 5.00 6.50
C VAL A 74 0.86 5.16 7.77
N ARG A 75 1.15 4.36 8.79
CA ARG A 75 0.47 4.37 10.10
C ARG A 75 1.46 4.71 11.20
N GLY A 76 1.16 5.76 11.98
CA GLY A 76 1.89 6.11 13.20
C GLY A 76 3.40 6.34 13.02
N GLY A 77 3.86 6.71 11.81
CA GLY A 77 5.27 7.03 11.53
C GLY A 77 6.27 5.87 11.71
N SER A 78 5.80 4.66 11.97
CA SER A 78 6.64 3.48 12.25
C SER A 78 6.17 2.22 11.51
N GLU A 79 5.04 2.28 10.81
CA GLU A 79 4.50 1.17 10.05
C GLU A 79 4.03 1.62 8.67
N VAL A 80 4.32 0.79 7.66
CA VAL A 80 3.71 0.89 6.34
C VAL A 80 2.81 -0.31 6.11
N VAL A 81 1.63 -0.08 5.53
CA VAL A 81 0.70 -1.12 5.13
C VAL A 81 0.62 -1.17 3.62
N VAL A 82 0.92 -2.33 3.06
CA VAL A 82 0.79 -2.65 1.64
C VAL A 82 -0.59 -3.25 1.39
N HIS A 83 -1.39 -2.58 0.55
CA HIS A 83 -2.70 -3.02 0.12
C HIS A 83 -2.62 -3.86 -1.15
N ASN A 84 -2.43 -5.16 -1.01
CA ASN A 84 -2.33 -6.05 -2.16
C ASN A 84 -3.72 -6.34 -2.75
N CYS A 85 -4.07 -5.59 -3.80
CA CYS A 85 -5.34 -5.68 -4.51
C CYS A 85 -5.34 -6.87 -5.47
N LEU A 86 -6.07 -7.93 -5.14
CA LEU A 86 -6.00 -9.22 -5.82
C LEU A 86 -7.37 -9.65 -6.36
N THR A 87 -7.33 -10.55 -7.33
CA THR A 87 -8.50 -11.25 -7.85
C THR A 87 -8.34 -12.73 -7.57
N LYS A 88 -9.40 -13.39 -7.09
CA LYS A 88 -9.40 -14.84 -6.86
C LYS A 88 -9.28 -15.61 -8.17
N ALA A 89 -9.09 -16.92 -8.07
CA ALA A 89 -8.96 -17.82 -9.23
C ALA A 89 -10.20 -17.83 -10.14
N ASP A 90 -11.36 -17.40 -9.64
CA ASP A 90 -12.60 -17.24 -10.41
C ASP A 90 -12.59 -16.01 -11.35
N LEU A 91 -11.57 -15.16 -11.27
CA LEU A 91 -11.41 -13.90 -12.01
C LEU A 91 -12.56 -12.89 -11.83
N ARG A 92 -13.40 -13.09 -10.81
CA ARG A 92 -14.58 -12.26 -10.53
C ARG A 92 -14.54 -11.68 -9.13
N THR A 93 -14.13 -12.49 -8.16
CA THR A 93 -14.09 -12.05 -6.77
C THR A 93 -12.82 -11.24 -6.51
N LEU A 94 -13.02 -9.98 -6.16
CA LEU A 94 -11.96 -9.06 -5.76
C LEU A 94 -11.73 -9.15 -4.25
N PHE A 95 -10.47 -9.04 -3.83
CA PHE A 95 -10.12 -8.97 -2.42
C PHE A 95 -8.83 -8.16 -2.21
N VAL A 96 -8.68 -7.57 -1.03
CA VAL A 96 -7.46 -6.83 -0.65
C VAL A 96 -6.81 -7.57 0.52
N SER A 97 -5.54 -7.92 0.35
CA SER A 97 -4.71 -8.45 1.43
C SER A 97 -3.84 -7.33 1.98
N HIS A 98 -3.99 -7.04 3.27
CA HIS A 98 -3.26 -5.99 3.97
C HIS A 98 -2.04 -6.59 4.66
N MET A 99 -0.84 -6.09 4.33
CA MET A 99 0.41 -6.54 4.93
C MET A 99 1.09 -5.36 5.61
N GLY A 100 1.21 -5.40 6.94
CA GLY A 100 1.90 -4.39 7.73
C GLY A 100 3.38 -4.72 7.89
N PHE A 101 4.23 -3.71 7.73
CA PHE A 101 5.67 -3.80 7.91
C PHE A 101 6.12 -2.68 8.85
N GLN A 102 6.85 -3.04 9.90
CA GLN A 102 7.33 -2.09 10.90
C GLN A 102 8.78 -1.69 10.64
N PHE A 103 9.08 -0.42 10.88
CA PHE A 103 10.38 0.21 10.68
C PHE A 103 10.73 1.11 11.86
N GLY A 104 11.98 1.55 11.95
CA GLY A 104 12.40 2.55 12.94
C GLY A 104 11.75 3.90 12.70
N HIS A 105 11.57 4.26 11.43
CA HIS A 105 10.82 5.45 11.03
C HIS A 105 10.24 5.28 9.63
N VAL A 106 9.07 5.83 9.38
CA VAL A 106 8.38 5.81 8.09
C VAL A 106 7.94 7.21 7.72
N PHE A 107 8.55 7.76 6.68
CA PHE A 107 8.23 9.04 6.10
C PHE A 107 7.07 8.91 5.10
N GLY A 108 6.06 9.77 5.24
CA GLY A 108 4.92 9.85 4.34
C GLY A 108 5.27 10.48 2.99
N ASP A 109 4.26 10.56 2.11
CA ASP A 109 4.39 11.17 0.78
C ASP A 109 4.58 12.69 0.80
N GLY A 110 4.24 13.35 1.92
CA GLY A 110 4.51 14.77 2.15
C GLY A 110 5.91 15.08 2.66
N ALA A 111 6.75 14.07 2.96
CA ALA A 111 8.04 14.30 3.60
C ALA A 111 9.08 14.89 2.64
N GLY A 112 9.59 16.06 3.00
CA GLY A 112 10.68 16.74 2.31
C GLY A 112 12.04 16.09 2.57
N ASP A 113 13.06 16.50 1.81
CA ASP A 113 14.40 15.94 1.97
C ASP A 113 15.00 16.33 3.34
N ASP A 114 14.74 17.54 3.82
CA ASP A 114 15.19 18.02 5.14
C ASP A 114 14.54 17.25 6.31
N GLU A 115 13.39 16.62 6.10
CA GLU A 115 12.75 15.79 7.14
C GLU A 115 13.41 14.40 7.20
N VAL A 116 13.99 13.94 6.09
CA VAL A 116 14.54 12.59 5.93
C VAL A 116 15.99 12.49 6.42
N TYR A 117 16.77 13.57 6.28
CA TYR A 117 18.20 13.64 6.63
C TYR A 117 18.43 14.26 8.01
#